data_AF-A0A7Y3MMB5-F1
#
_entry.id   AF-A0A7Y3MMB5-F1
#
_cell.length_a   1.000
_cell.length_b   1.000
_cell.length_c   1.000
_cell.angle_alpha   90.00
_cell.angle_beta   90.00
_cell.angle_gamma   90.00
#
_symmetry.space_group_name_H-M   'P 1'
#
loop_
_entity.id
_entity.type
_entity.pdbx_description
1 polymer ?
#
loop_
_entity_poly.entity_id
_entity_poly.type
_entity_poly.pdbx_seq_one_letter_code
_entity_poly.pdbx_strand_id
1 'polypeptide(L)'
;MAQGTWGDGTKFKQEVTFSYALDNSLVIAKSLGFTNKEQTKYGPRNHGIRKYDAASQSLVFWEFDAFDGVTTGKIWFEGKNHYYQYVYGEQAITDGWEYVDDDTYNFRVGSFEDGKWNQIYLETQFIAIKQAYNFHYDHYSFLVKDLAKTGDFYKNVLQLEEIPHPSDTTNFKWFKLNGNSQLHLIRKDTVPMVHSKSMHLCLATTQLDELIDTLKMNNIPFSDWEGNANGVTLRADGVRQIYIQDPENNWVEINTAAHN
;
A
#
# COMPACT_ATOMS: atom_id res chain seq x y z
N MET A 1 -5.62 12.93 -9.49
CA MET A 1 -7.03 12.51 -9.71
C MET A 1 -7.66 13.38 -10.76
N ALA A 2 -8.63 12.85 -11.51
CA ALA A 2 -9.41 13.56 -12.50
C ALA A 2 -10.88 13.15 -12.44
N GLN A 3 -11.77 14.08 -12.79
CA GLN A 3 -13.22 13.86 -12.90
C GLN A 3 -13.76 14.60 -14.11
N GLY A 4 -14.68 13.99 -14.85
CA GLY A 4 -15.25 14.59 -16.05
C GLY A 4 -16.43 13.79 -16.58
N THR A 5 -16.77 14.05 -17.83
CA THR A 5 -17.86 13.36 -18.54
C THR A 5 -17.39 13.07 -19.95
N TRP A 6 -17.59 11.84 -20.41
CA TRP A 6 -17.33 11.45 -21.79
C TRP A 6 -18.35 12.09 -22.74
N GLY A 7 -18.03 12.15 -24.03
CA GLY A 7 -18.92 12.71 -25.06
C GLY A 7 -20.28 12.01 -25.18
N ASP A 8 -20.40 10.76 -24.71
CA ASP A 8 -21.66 10.01 -24.64
C ASP A 8 -22.49 10.28 -23.36
N GLY A 9 -21.99 11.14 -22.47
CA GLY A 9 -22.63 11.50 -21.20
C GLY A 9 -22.27 10.61 -20.01
N THR A 10 -21.50 9.53 -20.21
CA THR A 10 -21.05 8.66 -19.11
C THR A 10 -20.00 9.37 -18.24
N LYS A 11 -19.98 9.05 -16.94
CA LYS A 11 -19.09 9.74 -15.99
C LYS A 11 -17.65 9.24 -16.14
N PHE A 12 -16.70 10.15 -15.98
CA PHE A 12 -15.29 9.83 -15.82
C PHE A 12 -14.84 10.19 -14.41
N LYS A 13 -14.21 9.25 -13.72
CA LYS A 13 -13.49 9.49 -12.48
C LYS A 13 -12.33 8.52 -12.42
N GLN A 14 -11.12 9.06 -12.24
CA GLN A 14 -9.92 8.25 -12.17
C GLN A 14 -8.89 8.84 -11.22
N GLU A 15 -8.22 7.96 -10.47
CA GLU A 15 -6.98 8.25 -9.78
C GLU A 15 -5.89 7.39 -10.41
N VAL A 16 -4.73 7.97 -10.67
CA VAL A 16 -3.60 7.24 -11.24
C VAL A 16 -2.38 7.50 -10.38
N THR A 17 -1.67 6.43 -10.04
CA THR A 17 -0.38 6.46 -9.36
C THR A 17 0.66 5.88 -10.30
N PHE A 18 1.77 6.60 -10.47
CA PHE A 18 2.93 6.12 -11.21
C PHE A 18 4.06 5.80 -10.23
N SER A 19 4.76 4.70 -10.43
CA SER A 19 5.93 4.33 -9.64
C SER A 19 6.98 3.66 -10.53
N TYR A 20 8.26 3.85 -10.22
CA TYR A 20 9.33 3.13 -10.90
C TYR A 20 9.46 1.70 -10.37
N ALA A 21 9.89 0.79 -11.24
CA ALA A 21 10.25 -0.59 -10.91
C ALA A 21 11.50 -1.00 -11.71
N LEU A 22 12.14 -2.10 -11.30
CA LEU A 22 13.34 -2.65 -11.94
C LEU A 22 14.44 -1.58 -12.15
N ASP A 23 14.87 -0.94 -11.06
CA ASP A 23 15.90 0.12 -11.09
C ASP A 23 15.61 1.23 -12.11
N ASN A 24 14.36 1.72 -12.10
CA ASN A 24 13.84 2.79 -12.97
C ASN A 24 13.77 2.42 -14.47
N SER A 25 14.00 1.16 -14.84
CA SER A 25 13.86 0.71 -16.23
C SER A 25 12.40 0.51 -16.66
N LEU A 26 11.47 0.50 -15.69
CA LEU A 26 10.04 0.30 -15.92
C LEU A 26 9.23 1.32 -15.10
N VAL A 27 8.13 1.80 -15.68
CA VAL A 27 7.13 2.60 -14.96
C VAL A 27 5.85 1.80 -14.82
N ILE A 28 5.43 1.57 -13.58
CA ILE A 28 4.15 0.98 -13.23
C ILE A 28 3.13 2.11 -13.11
N ALA A 29 1.98 1.96 -13.77
CA ALA A 29 0.81 2.80 -13.59
C ALA A 29 -0.29 1.98 -12.93
N LYS A 30 -0.88 2.46 -11.85
CA LYS A 30 -2.06 1.83 -11.22
C LYS A 30 -3.18 2.83 -11.17
N SER A 31 -4.38 2.43 -11.59
CA SER A 31 -5.53 3.32 -11.57
C SER A 31 -6.67 2.80 -10.70
N LEU A 32 -7.34 3.74 -10.02
CA LEU A 32 -8.67 3.53 -9.45
C LEU A 32 -9.71 4.17 -10.39
N GLY A 33 -10.85 3.53 -10.56
CA GLY A 33 -11.92 3.96 -11.46
C GLY A 33 -13.21 3.16 -11.27
N PHE A 34 -14.18 3.35 -12.15
CA PHE A 34 -15.43 2.57 -12.14
C PHE A 34 -15.20 1.13 -12.61
N THR A 35 -15.48 0.15 -11.76
CA THR A 35 -15.21 -1.28 -12.02
C THR A 35 -16.44 -2.07 -12.50
N ASN A 36 -17.53 -1.38 -12.82
CA ASN A 36 -18.73 -1.96 -13.44
C ASN A 36 -19.36 -0.97 -14.41
N LYS A 37 -20.12 -1.49 -15.39
CA LYS A 37 -20.70 -0.68 -16.48
C LYS A 37 -21.72 0.34 -15.97
N GLU A 38 -22.41 0.04 -14.87
CA GLU A 38 -23.40 0.94 -14.25
C GLU A 38 -22.75 2.10 -13.47
N GLN A 39 -21.42 2.11 -13.33
CA GLN A 39 -20.65 3.15 -12.63
C GLN A 39 -21.06 3.35 -11.17
N THR A 40 -21.41 2.25 -10.48
CA THR A 40 -21.82 2.25 -9.07
C THR A 40 -20.75 1.71 -8.12
N LYS A 41 -19.73 1.02 -8.64
CA LYS A 41 -18.57 0.51 -7.89
C LYS A 41 -17.30 1.25 -8.30
N TYR A 42 -16.49 1.64 -7.33
CA TYR A 42 -15.21 2.33 -7.53
C TYR A 42 -14.09 1.54 -6.85
N GLY A 43 -13.00 1.29 -7.57
CA GLY A 43 -11.91 0.45 -7.07
C GLY A 43 -10.78 0.30 -8.09
N PRO A 44 -9.87 -0.67 -7.92
CA PRO A 44 -8.79 -0.96 -8.87
C PRO A 44 -9.35 -1.18 -10.27
N ARG A 45 -8.99 -0.31 -11.23
CA ARG A 45 -9.58 -0.29 -12.57
C ARG A 45 -8.60 -0.69 -13.65
N ASN A 46 -7.35 -0.23 -13.58
CA ASN A 46 -6.29 -0.68 -14.47
C ASN A 46 -4.96 -0.90 -13.74
N HIS A 47 -4.18 -1.82 -14.29
CA HIS A 47 -2.77 -2.01 -14.00
C HIS A 47 -1.98 -1.85 -15.28
N GLY A 48 -0.96 -1.01 -15.28
CA GLY A 48 -0.26 -0.61 -16.48
C GLY A 48 1.25 -0.69 -16.33
N ILE A 49 1.91 -1.00 -17.44
CA ILE A 49 3.37 -1.09 -17.56
C ILE A 49 3.80 -0.18 -18.71
N ARG A 50 4.81 0.65 -18.48
CA ARG A 50 5.49 1.42 -19.54
C ARG A 50 6.96 1.06 -19.54
N LYS A 51 7.51 0.84 -20.72
CA LYS A 51 8.90 0.41 -20.91
C LYS A 51 9.45 0.95 -22.22
N TYR A 52 10.75 1.23 -22.24
CA TYR A 52 11.45 1.50 -23.50
C TYR A 52 11.63 0.19 -24.27
N ASP A 53 11.10 0.14 -25.50
CA ASP A 53 11.31 -0.95 -26.43
C ASP A 53 12.45 -0.62 -27.38
N ALA A 54 13.55 -1.36 -27.26
CA ALA A 54 14.75 -1.15 -28.08
C ALA A 54 14.52 -1.50 -29.56
N ALA A 55 13.58 -2.39 -29.88
CA ALA A 55 13.31 -2.78 -31.26
C ALA A 55 12.63 -1.65 -32.04
N SER A 56 11.60 -1.03 -31.46
CA SER A 56 10.91 0.13 -32.03
C SER A 56 11.57 1.48 -31.71
N GLN A 57 12.60 1.48 -30.86
CA GLN A 57 13.25 2.67 -30.31
C GLN A 57 12.26 3.67 -29.70
N SER A 58 11.20 3.16 -29.06
CA SER A 58 10.12 3.98 -28.54
C SER A 58 9.69 3.53 -27.15
N LEU A 59 9.10 4.44 -26.37
CA LEU A 59 8.39 4.05 -25.16
C LEU A 59 7.07 3.41 -25.57
N VAL A 60 6.78 2.25 -24.99
CA VAL A 60 5.54 1.50 -25.24
C VAL A 60 4.84 1.23 -23.91
N PHE A 61 3.55 0.97 -23.98
CA PHE A 61 2.77 0.62 -22.81
C PHE A 61 1.84 -0.57 -23.03
N TRP A 62 1.50 -1.18 -21.90
CA TRP A 62 0.42 -2.13 -21.73
C TRP A 62 -0.46 -1.62 -20.60
N GLU A 63 -1.76 -1.65 -20.80
CA GLU A 63 -2.77 -1.32 -19.80
C GLU A 63 -3.74 -2.49 -19.70
N PHE A 64 -3.73 -3.17 -18.55
CA PHE A 64 -4.60 -4.29 -18.23
C PHE A 64 -5.77 -3.77 -17.41
N ASP A 65 -6.99 -4.03 -17.86
CA ASP A 65 -8.18 -3.43 -17.28
C ASP A 65 -9.03 -4.47 -16.51
N ALA A 66 -9.85 -4.00 -15.57
CA ALA A 66 -10.72 -4.85 -14.74
C ALA A 66 -11.84 -5.60 -15.50
N PHE A 67 -11.93 -5.46 -16.83
CA PHE A 67 -12.88 -6.14 -17.71
C PHE A 67 -12.17 -7.10 -18.68
N ASP A 68 -10.99 -7.60 -18.28
CA ASP A 68 -10.13 -8.50 -19.06
C ASP A 68 -9.60 -7.89 -20.37
N GLY A 69 -9.69 -6.56 -20.53
CA GLY A 69 -9.16 -5.83 -21.66
C GLY A 69 -7.67 -5.56 -21.52
N VAL A 70 -6.96 -5.60 -22.65
CA VAL A 70 -5.56 -5.17 -22.74
C VAL A 70 -5.44 -4.13 -23.84
N THR A 71 -5.01 -2.93 -23.47
CA THR A 71 -4.68 -1.86 -24.41
C THR A 71 -3.17 -1.74 -24.50
N THR A 72 -2.64 -1.68 -25.72
CA THR A 72 -1.20 -1.48 -25.94
C THR A 72 -0.96 -0.40 -26.95
N GLY A 73 0.14 0.35 -26.80
CA GLY A 73 0.42 1.43 -27.71
C GLY A 73 1.78 2.05 -27.49
N LYS A 74 1.98 3.22 -28.11
CA LYS A 74 3.22 3.99 -28.06
C LYS A 74 3.05 5.23 -27.20
N ILE A 75 4.17 5.67 -26.65
CA ILE A 75 4.29 6.89 -25.88
C ILE A 75 5.30 7.79 -26.57
N TRP A 76 4.96 9.07 -26.71
CA TRP A 76 5.92 10.10 -27.06
C TRP A 76 5.73 11.34 -26.19
N PHE A 77 6.73 12.21 -26.23
CA PHE A 77 6.83 13.40 -25.40
C PHE A 77 7.04 14.63 -26.28
N GLU A 78 6.37 15.72 -25.94
CA GLU A 78 6.59 17.05 -26.52
C GLU A 78 6.85 18.03 -25.37
N GLY A 79 8.13 18.26 -25.05
CA GLY A 79 8.50 18.96 -23.82
C GLY A 79 8.07 18.17 -22.58
N LYS A 80 7.23 18.78 -21.73
CA LYS A 80 6.61 18.10 -20.57
C LYS A 80 5.28 17.42 -20.92
N ASN A 81 4.72 17.66 -22.11
CA ASN A 81 3.53 16.95 -22.56
C ASN A 81 3.90 15.52 -22.91
N HIS A 82 2.98 14.59 -22.71
CA HIS A 82 3.17 13.22 -23.12
C HIS A 82 1.86 12.60 -23.58
N TYR A 83 1.98 11.75 -24.59
CA TYR A 83 0.84 11.24 -25.33
C TYR A 83 0.94 9.73 -25.42
N TYR A 84 -0.18 9.05 -25.24
CA TYR A 84 -0.31 7.61 -25.41
C TYR A 84 -1.24 7.37 -26.60
N GLN A 85 -0.76 6.74 -27.66
CA GLN A 85 -1.59 6.39 -28.81
C GLN A 85 -1.72 4.88 -28.94
N TYR A 86 -2.96 4.45 -29.16
CA TYR A 86 -3.36 3.06 -29.24
C TYR A 86 -4.55 2.90 -30.18
N VAL A 87 -4.81 1.67 -30.59
CA VAL A 87 -5.97 1.35 -31.42
C VAL A 87 -7.12 0.92 -30.51
N TYR A 88 -8.29 1.53 -30.70
CA TYR A 88 -9.53 1.15 -30.04
C TYR A 88 -10.60 0.88 -31.11
N GLY A 89 -10.98 -0.39 -31.26
CA GLY A 89 -11.77 -0.82 -32.42
C GLY A 89 -10.98 -0.61 -33.72
N GLU A 90 -11.49 0.22 -34.61
CA GLU A 90 -10.84 0.57 -35.89
C GLU A 90 -10.18 1.96 -35.87
N GLN A 91 -10.23 2.66 -34.74
CA GLN A 91 -9.76 4.05 -34.63
C GLN A 91 -8.45 4.14 -33.85
N ALA A 92 -7.56 5.04 -34.31
CA ALA A 92 -6.42 5.47 -33.51
C ALA A 92 -6.90 6.51 -32.49
N ILE A 93 -6.75 6.20 -31.21
CA ILE A 93 -7.10 7.05 -30.08
C ILE A 93 -5.83 7.50 -29.39
N THR A 94 -5.83 8.75 -28.92
CA THR A 94 -4.73 9.33 -28.18
C THR A 94 -5.22 9.86 -26.84
N ASP A 95 -4.52 9.46 -25.77
CA ASP A 95 -4.61 10.09 -24.46
C ASP A 95 -3.47 11.11 -24.36
N GLY A 96 -3.81 12.40 -24.33
CA GLY A 96 -2.85 13.49 -24.19
C GLY A 96 -2.83 14.03 -22.77
N TRP A 97 -1.66 13.97 -22.14
CA TRP A 97 -1.34 14.64 -20.88
C TRP A 97 -0.55 15.90 -21.20
N GLU A 98 -1.27 17.02 -21.25
CA GLU A 98 -0.71 18.32 -21.62
C GLU A 98 -0.38 19.09 -20.32
N TYR A 99 0.90 19.41 -20.15
CA TYR A 99 1.43 20.02 -18.94
C TYR A 99 0.85 21.43 -18.71
N VAL A 100 0.40 21.69 -17.47
CA VAL A 100 0.00 23.02 -17.01
C VAL A 100 1.03 23.51 -15.98
N ASP A 101 1.25 22.71 -14.94
CA ASP A 101 2.27 22.89 -13.91
C ASP A 101 2.67 21.52 -13.33
N ASP A 102 3.61 21.49 -12.37
CA ASP A 102 4.13 20.23 -11.82
C ASP A 102 3.05 19.39 -11.08
N ASP A 103 1.89 19.98 -10.78
CA ASP A 103 0.78 19.32 -10.10
C ASP A 103 -0.43 19.05 -11.00
N THR A 104 -0.43 19.61 -12.21
CA THR A 104 -1.62 19.69 -13.05
C THR A 104 -1.30 19.37 -14.50
N TYR A 105 -2.04 18.41 -15.05
CA TYR A 105 -2.08 18.14 -16.47
C TYR A 105 -3.51 18.27 -16.98
N ASN A 106 -3.68 18.98 -18.11
CA ASN A 106 -4.88 18.79 -18.92
C ASN A 106 -4.83 17.39 -19.50
N PHE A 107 -5.94 16.67 -19.40
CA PHE A 107 -6.08 15.32 -19.91
C PHE A 107 -7.17 15.28 -20.96
N ARG A 108 -6.79 14.87 -22.16
CA ARG A 108 -7.69 14.75 -23.31
C ARG A 108 -7.62 13.35 -23.87
N VAL A 109 -8.77 12.82 -24.26
CA VAL A 109 -8.88 11.56 -25.02
C VAL A 109 -9.58 11.86 -26.32
N GLY A 110 -9.01 11.47 -27.45
CA GLY A 110 -9.47 11.94 -28.75
C GLY A 110 -8.74 11.35 -29.94
N SER A 111 -9.19 11.72 -31.14
CA SER A 111 -8.42 11.55 -32.38
C SER A 111 -7.40 12.69 -32.48
N PHE A 112 -6.13 12.34 -32.56
CA PHE A 112 -5.01 13.28 -32.61
C PHE A 112 -4.05 12.89 -33.73
N GLU A 113 -3.87 13.79 -34.69
CA GLU A 113 -3.02 13.61 -35.86
C GLU A 113 -2.31 14.93 -36.18
N ASP A 114 -1.06 14.85 -36.65
CA ASP A 114 -0.25 16.00 -37.06
C ASP A 114 -0.21 17.15 -36.04
N GLY A 115 -0.14 16.80 -34.75
CA GLY A 115 -0.06 17.77 -33.66
C GLY A 115 -1.40 18.45 -33.31
N LYS A 116 -2.54 17.95 -33.82
CA LYS A 116 -3.85 18.57 -33.62
C LYS A 116 -4.91 17.56 -33.19
N TRP A 117 -5.79 18.00 -32.29
CA TRP A 117 -7.00 17.27 -31.94
C TRP A 117 -8.05 17.45 -33.04
N ASN A 118 -8.35 16.37 -33.75
CA ASN A 118 -9.42 16.34 -34.77
C ASN A 118 -10.79 16.16 -34.12
N GLN A 119 -10.84 15.40 -33.03
CA GLN A 119 -12.04 15.18 -32.21
C GLN A 119 -11.64 14.87 -30.78
N ILE A 120 -12.36 15.44 -29.81
CA ILE A 120 -12.14 15.20 -28.38
C ILE A 120 -13.36 14.46 -27.83
N TYR A 121 -13.13 13.32 -27.17
CA TYR A 121 -14.13 12.48 -26.52
C TYR A 121 -14.20 12.70 -25.01
N LEU A 122 -13.11 13.15 -24.39
CA LEU A 122 -13.01 13.54 -22.99
C LEU A 122 -12.02 14.68 -22.84
N GLU A 123 -12.36 15.66 -22.02
CA GLU A 123 -11.45 16.71 -21.56
C GLU A 123 -11.66 16.92 -20.05
N THR A 124 -10.57 16.84 -19.30
CA THR A 124 -10.55 17.01 -17.84
C THR A 124 -9.13 17.42 -17.40
N GLN A 125 -8.88 17.47 -16.11
CA GLN A 125 -7.56 17.71 -15.54
C GLN A 125 -7.21 16.64 -14.51
N PHE A 126 -6.00 16.10 -14.62
CA PHE A 126 -5.38 15.38 -13.51
C PHE A 126 -4.68 16.37 -12.61
N ILE A 127 -5.14 16.45 -11.36
CA ILE A 127 -4.54 17.25 -10.31
C ILE A 127 -3.91 16.30 -9.29
N ALA A 128 -2.65 16.53 -8.95
CA ALA A 128 -1.92 15.74 -7.96
C ALA A 128 -2.62 15.82 -6.60
N ILE A 129 -2.92 14.67 -6.00
CA ILE A 129 -3.37 14.63 -4.61
C ILE A 129 -2.12 14.81 -3.75
N LYS A 130 -1.94 16.01 -3.18
CA LYS A 130 -0.86 16.26 -2.24
C LYS A 130 -1.31 15.90 -0.83
N GLN A 131 -0.78 14.80 -0.30
CA GLN A 131 -0.45 14.82 1.11
C GLN A 131 0.77 15.73 1.23
N ALA A 132 0.66 16.87 1.92
CA ALA A 132 1.75 17.84 2.00
C ALA A 132 3.03 17.22 2.60
N TYR A 133 2.87 16.15 3.37
CA TYR A 133 3.93 15.37 3.98
C TYR A 133 3.59 13.88 3.90
N ASN A 134 4.57 13.07 3.55
CA ASN A 134 4.48 11.61 3.64
C ASN A 134 5.15 11.15 4.92
N PHE A 135 4.52 10.24 5.64
CA PHE A 135 5.11 9.60 6.81
C PHE A 135 5.28 8.10 6.53
N HIS A 136 6.46 7.58 6.82
CA HIS A 136 6.68 6.14 6.96
C HIS A 136 6.63 5.80 8.43
N TYR A 137 6.03 4.65 8.75
CA TYR A 137 6.07 4.17 10.12
C TYR A 137 7.49 3.77 10.50
N ASP A 138 8.07 4.47 11.47
CA ASP A 138 9.45 4.25 11.89
C ASP A 138 9.52 3.25 13.05
N HIS A 139 8.94 3.57 14.21
CA HIS A 139 8.94 2.65 15.34
C HIS A 139 7.77 2.84 16.31
N TYR A 140 7.47 1.77 17.05
CA TYR A 140 6.73 1.84 18.31
C TYR A 140 7.73 1.80 19.46
N SER A 141 7.53 2.61 20.51
CA SER A 141 8.30 2.49 21.74
C SER A 141 7.39 2.44 22.96
N PHE A 142 7.79 1.64 23.95
CA PHE A 142 7.13 1.62 25.24
C PHE A 142 8.11 1.32 26.38
N LEU A 143 7.68 1.67 27.59
CA LEU A 143 8.48 1.53 28.79
C LEU A 143 8.29 0.14 29.39
N VAL A 144 9.39 -0.45 29.85
CA VAL A 144 9.40 -1.74 30.54
C VAL A 144 10.23 -1.63 31.81
N LYS A 145 9.86 -2.39 32.84
CA LYS A 145 10.61 -2.47 34.09
C LYS A 145 11.71 -3.54 34.01
N ASP A 146 11.39 -4.69 33.43
CA ASP A 146 12.29 -5.82 33.26
C ASP A 146 12.62 -6.01 31.77
N LEU A 147 13.63 -5.27 31.32
CA LEU A 147 14.07 -5.27 29.92
C LEU A 147 14.52 -6.65 29.43
N ALA A 148 15.15 -7.44 30.30
CA ALA A 148 15.63 -8.77 29.94
C ALA A 148 14.44 -9.70 29.71
N LYS A 149 13.55 -9.83 30.70
CA LYS A 149 12.39 -10.72 30.64
C LYS A 149 11.44 -10.35 29.50
N THR A 150 11.10 -9.07 29.37
CA THR A 150 10.19 -8.60 28.32
C THR A 150 10.85 -8.73 26.94
N GLY A 151 12.14 -8.38 26.81
CA GLY A 151 12.87 -8.59 25.57
C GLY A 151 12.98 -10.06 25.15
N ASP A 152 13.17 -10.98 26.09
CA ASP A 152 13.25 -12.41 25.80
C ASP A 152 11.90 -12.97 25.32
N PHE A 153 10.77 -12.39 25.74
CA PHE A 153 9.47 -12.72 25.16
C PHE A 153 9.41 -12.33 23.67
N TYR A 154 9.73 -11.08 23.32
CA TYR A 154 9.72 -10.63 21.92
C TYR A 154 10.72 -11.41 21.05
N LYS A 155 11.89 -11.75 21.62
CA LYS A 155 12.94 -12.51 20.93
C LYS A 155 12.62 -13.99 20.74
N ASN A 156 12.13 -14.67 21.78
CA ASN A 156 12.05 -16.13 21.78
C ASN A 156 10.64 -16.65 21.49
N VAL A 157 9.60 -15.92 21.93
CA VAL A 157 8.19 -16.29 21.68
C VAL A 157 7.76 -15.76 20.32
N LEU A 158 7.96 -14.46 20.06
CA LEU A 158 7.59 -13.84 18.79
C LEU A 158 8.70 -13.91 17.72
N GLN A 159 9.88 -14.42 18.07
CA GLN A 159 11.00 -14.64 17.15
C GLN A 159 11.44 -13.37 16.39
N LEU A 160 11.27 -12.20 17.01
CA LEU A 160 11.69 -10.94 16.40
C LEU A 160 13.22 -10.81 16.40
N GLU A 161 13.75 -10.29 15.29
CA GLU A 161 15.18 -10.01 15.13
C GLU A 161 15.59 -8.85 16.04
N GLU A 162 16.40 -9.12 17.07
CA GLU A 162 17.01 -8.08 17.91
C GLU A 162 18.11 -7.35 17.13
N ILE A 163 18.04 -6.02 17.09
CA ILE A 163 18.99 -5.14 16.39
C ILE A 163 19.74 -4.24 17.39
N PRO A 164 20.99 -3.86 17.11
CA PRO A 164 21.78 -3.07 18.04
C PRO A 164 21.28 -1.61 18.13
N HIS A 165 21.28 -1.07 19.35
CA HIS A 165 21.10 0.37 19.55
C HIS A 165 22.36 1.14 19.08
N PRO A 166 22.25 2.33 18.47
CA PRO A 166 23.39 3.09 17.94
C PRO A 166 24.48 3.56 18.92
N SER A 167 24.30 3.41 20.24
CA SER A 167 25.17 4.06 21.24
C SER A 167 25.17 3.40 22.62
N ASP A 168 24.01 3.05 23.19
CA ASP A 168 23.87 2.37 24.49
C ASP A 168 22.83 1.25 24.40
N THR A 169 23.17 0.06 24.86
CA THR A 169 22.28 -1.12 24.89
C THR A 169 21.77 -1.44 26.29
N THR A 170 22.26 -0.76 27.32
CA THR A 170 22.01 -1.14 28.72
C THR A 170 20.55 -0.97 29.12
N ASN A 171 19.88 0.05 28.56
CA ASN A 171 18.48 0.37 28.85
C ASN A 171 17.55 0.16 27.65
N PHE A 172 18.05 -0.43 26.57
CA PHE A 172 17.31 -0.53 25.31
C PHE A 172 17.43 -1.93 24.71
N LYS A 173 16.30 -2.47 24.25
CA LYS A 173 16.26 -3.58 23.30
C LYS A 173 15.44 -3.17 22.10
N TRP A 174 16.04 -3.22 20.92
CA TRP A 174 15.38 -2.88 19.66
C TRP A 174 15.13 -4.14 18.86
N PHE A 175 13.97 -4.23 18.23
CA PHE A 175 13.59 -5.34 17.39
C PHE A 175 13.15 -4.83 16.03
N LYS A 176 13.54 -5.53 14.96
CA LYS A 176 13.05 -5.27 13.61
C LYS A 176 11.71 -5.96 13.40
N LEU A 177 10.75 -5.25 12.83
CA LEU A 177 9.41 -5.77 12.51
C LEU A 177 9.28 -6.07 11.01
N ASN A 178 9.42 -5.04 10.17
CA ASN A 178 9.37 -5.17 8.71
C ASN A 178 10.12 -4.02 8.06
N GLY A 179 10.95 -4.30 7.05
CA GLY A 179 11.80 -3.28 6.43
C GLY A 179 12.64 -2.54 7.48
N ASN A 180 12.42 -1.23 7.61
CA ASN A 180 13.07 -0.36 8.60
C ASN A 180 12.23 -0.11 9.86
N SER A 181 11.00 -0.64 9.92
CA SER A 181 10.10 -0.44 11.06
C SER A 181 10.53 -1.27 12.27
N GLN A 182 10.48 -0.67 13.45
CA GLN A 182 11.08 -1.23 14.66
C GLN A 182 10.14 -1.22 15.87
N LEU A 183 10.47 -2.06 16.85
CA LEU A 183 9.94 -2.02 18.20
C LEU A 183 11.06 -1.68 19.18
N HIS A 184 10.86 -0.67 20.02
CA HIS A 184 11.84 -0.23 21.02
C HIS A 184 11.31 -0.47 22.43
N LEU A 185 11.99 -1.33 23.18
CA LEU A 185 11.77 -1.50 24.61
C LEU A 185 12.72 -0.58 25.37
N ILE A 186 12.18 0.23 26.29
CA ILE A 186 12.96 1.21 27.05
C ILE A 186 12.84 0.92 28.54
N ARG A 187 13.96 0.58 29.20
CA ARG A 187 13.99 0.30 30.63
C ARG A 187 13.74 1.56 31.44
N LYS A 188 12.80 1.50 32.40
CA LYS A 188 12.60 2.50 33.47
C LYS A 188 12.30 1.81 34.80
N ASP A 189 12.74 2.43 35.90
CA ASP A 189 12.49 1.86 37.23
C ASP A 189 11.00 1.94 37.63
N THR A 190 10.28 2.92 37.07
CA THR A 190 8.83 3.11 37.24
C THR A 190 8.16 3.22 35.89
N VAL A 191 7.12 2.40 35.66
CA VAL A 191 6.31 2.39 34.44
C VAL A 191 4.85 2.62 34.82
N PRO A 192 4.15 3.62 34.25
CA PRO A 192 2.73 3.78 34.44
C PRO A 192 1.99 2.64 33.73
N MET A 193 1.42 1.73 34.52
CA MET A 193 0.75 0.52 34.04
C MET A 193 -0.68 0.84 33.59
N VAL A 194 -0.84 1.14 32.29
CA VAL A 194 -2.15 1.31 31.65
C VAL A 194 -2.38 0.16 30.67
N HIS A 195 -3.00 -0.92 31.14
CA HIS A 195 -3.21 -2.13 30.33
C HIS A 195 -4.63 -2.17 29.77
N SER A 196 -4.89 -1.35 28.76
CA SER A 196 -6.13 -1.45 27.98
C SER A 196 -5.91 -2.39 26.81
N LYS A 197 -6.79 -3.38 26.62
CA LYS A 197 -6.73 -4.27 25.43
C LYS A 197 -6.91 -3.51 24.13
N SER A 198 -7.58 -2.36 24.16
CA SER A 198 -7.68 -1.43 23.02
C SER A 198 -6.38 -0.67 22.73
N MET A 199 -5.40 -0.69 23.65
CA MET A 199 -4.06 -0.12 23.48
C MET A 199 -3.05 -1.27 23.36
N HIS A 200 -2.75 -1.68 22.14
CA HIS A 200 -1.90 -2.83 21.89
C HIS A 200 -0.89 -2.57 20.76
N LEU A 201 0.21 -3.30 20.79
CA LEU A 201 1.03 -3.54 19.60
C LEU A 201 0.27 -4.51 18.69
N CYS A 202 0.07 -4.18 17.42
CA CYS A 202 -0.56 -5.07 16.45
C CYS A 202 0.48 -5.58 15.45
N LEU A 203 0.60 -6.89 15.32
CA LEU A 203 1.49 -7.58 14.38
C LEU A 203 0.66 -8.46 13.45
N ALA A 204 1.13 -8.64 12.22
CA ALA A 204 0.50 -9.53 11.25
C ALA A 204 1.45 -10.66 10.85
N THR A 205 0.90 -11.86 10.69
CA THR A 205 1.63 -13.01 10.15
C THR A 205 0.70 -13.92 9.37
N THR A 206 1.23 -14.55 8.32
CA THR A 206 0.52 -15.61 7.61
C THR A 206 0.65 -16.97 8.31
N GLN A 207 1.46 -17.08 9.37
CA GLN A 207 1.71 -18.28 10.18
C GLN A 207 0.94 -18.26 11.52
N LEU A 208 -0.27 -17.70 11.56
CA LEU A 208 -1.00 -17.54 12.84
C LEU A 208 -1.22 -18.87 13.59
N ASP A 209 -1.51 -19.96 12.87
CA ASP A 209 -1.74 -21.27 13.49
C ASP A 209 -0.46 -21.86 14.11
N GLU A 210 0.69 -21.69 13.47
CA GLU A 210 1.99 -22.11 14.01
C GLU A 210 2.36 -21.32 15.28
N LEU A 211 2.05 -20.02 15.29
CA LEU A 211 2.22 -19.19 16.49
C LEU A 211 1.29 -19.68 17.62
N ILE A 212 0.03 -19.97 17.34
CA ILE A 212 -0.92 -20.50 18.34
C ILE A 212 -0.40 -21.80 18.96
N ASP A 213 0.15 -22.71 18.16
CA ASP A 213 0.72 -23.95 18.66
C ASP A 213 1.96 -23.71 19.53
N THR A 214 2.80 -22.74 19.15
CA THR A 214 3.94 -22.28 19.97
C THR A 214 3.47 -21.72 21.31
N LEU A 215 2.43 -20.89 21.33
CA LEU A 215 1.86 -20.33 22.55
C LEU A 215 1.33 -21.43 23.48
N LYS A 216 0.58 -22.40 22.93
CA LYS A 216 0.08 -23.55 23.70
C LYS A 216 1.21 -24.40 24.29
N MET A 217 2.23 -24.71 23.48
CA MET A 217 3.38 -25.52 23.92
C MET A 217 4.15 -24.86 25.06
N ASN A 218 4.26 -23.53 25.03
CA ASN A 218 4.91 -22.74 26.07
C ASN A 218 3.98 -22.32 27.21
N ASN A 219 2.73 -22.79 27.22
CA ASN A 219 1.69 -22.40 28.19
C ASN A 219 1.47 -20.88 28.30
N ILE A 220 1.57 -20.17 27.17
CA ILE A 220 1.32 -18.73 27.09
C ILE A 220 -0.16 -18.50 26.79
N PRO A 221 -0.91 -17.81 27.67
CA PRO A 221 -2.32 -17.54 27.45
C PRO A 221 -2.54 -16.63 26.23
N PHE A 222 -3.58 -16.93 25.46
CA PHE A 222 -4.12 -16.05 24.44
C PHE A 222 -5.65 -16.07 24.48
N SER A 223 -6.27 -15.05 23.89
CA SER A 223 -7.72 -14.92 23.84
C SER A 223 -8.20 -14.31 22.53
N ASP A 224 -9.50 -14.47 22.25
CA ASP A 224 -10.19 -13.63 21.27
C ASP A 224 -10.42 -12.22 21.83
N TRP A 225 -11.03 -11.31 21.06
CA TRP A 225 -11.35 -9.94 21.49
C TRP A 225 -12.17 -9.90 22.81
N GLU A 226 -13.21 -10.71 22.92
CA GLU A 226 -14.11 -10.78 24.09
C GLU A 226 -13.42 -11.37 25.34
N GLY A 227 -12.25 -11.98 25.18
CA GLY A 227 -11.47 -12.53 26.29
C GLY A 227 -11.70 -14.02 26.54
N ASN A 228 -12.35 -14.74 25.61
CA ASN A 228 -12.48 -16.18 25.69
C ASN A 228 -11.10 -16.82 25.53
N ALA A 229 -10.67 -17.59 26.54
CA ALA A 229 -9.38 -18.25 26.53
C ALA A 229 -9.25 -19.21 25.35
N ASN A 230 -8.10 -19.16 24.67
CA ASN A 230 -7.82 -19.90 23.43
C ASN A 230 -8.75 -19.59 22.25
N GLY A 231 -9.54 -18.52 22.35
CA GLY A 231 -10.41 -18.06 21.28
C GLY A 231 -9.63 -17.37 20.16
N VAL A 232 -10.23 -17.36 18.97
CA VAL A 232 -9.76 -16.60 17.80
C VAL A 232 -10.92 -15.75 17.30
N THR A 233 -10.74 -14.44 17.19
CA THR A 233 -11.75 -13.57 16.58
C THR A 233 -11.65 -13.66 15.07
N LEU A 234 -12.76 -13.92 14.39
CA LEU A 234 -12.90 -13.74 12.94
C LEU A 234 -13.59 -12.40 12.67
N ARG A 235 -12.88 -11.50 12.02
CA ARG A 235 -13.40 -10.18 11.63
C ARG A 235 -14.27 -10.27 10.38
N ALA A 236 -15.09 -9.23 10.16
CA ALA A 236 -15.97 -9.13 8.99
C ALA A 236 -15.21 -9.08 7.65
N ASP A 237 -13.94 -8.68 7.66
CA ASP A 237 -13.05 -8.66 6.48
C ASP A 237 -12.29 -9.97 6.28
N GLY A 238 -12.61 -11.03 7.04
CA GLY A 238 -11.98 -12.35 6.93
C GLY A 238 -10.64 -12.47 7.66
N VAL A 239 -10.15 -11.41 8.30
CA VAL A 239 -8.93 -11.45 9.11
C VAL A 239 -9.20 -12.19 10.41
N ARG A 240 -8.33 -13.15 10.73
CA ARG A 240 -8.29 -13.82 12.04
C ARG A 240 -7.36 -13.06 12.97
N GLN A 241 -7.72 -12.93 14.24
CA GLN A 241 -6.88 -12.27 15.24
C GLN A 241 -6.97 -12.92 16.62
N ILE A 242 -5.85 -12.88 17.35
CA ILE A 242 -5.72 -13.27 18.75
C ILE A 242 -5.05 -12.14 19.55
N TYR A 243 -5.21 -12.18 20.87
CA TYR A 243 -4.59 -11.25 21.79
C TYR A 243 -3.78 -12.00 22.84
N ILE A 244 -2.52 -11.61 23.01
CA ILE A 244 -1.63 -12.10 24.07
C ILE A 244 -1.15 -10.93 24.92
N GLN A 245 -0.64 -11.26 26.11
CA GLN A 245 0.04 -10.30 26.97
C GLN A 245 1.52 -10.63 27.05
N ASP A 246 2.35 -9.59 27.00
CA ASP A 246 3.77 -9.71 27.31
C ASP A 246 3.99 -9.93 28.82
N PRO A 247 5.23 -10.15 29.29
CA PRO A 247 5.53 -10.37 30.71
C PRO A 247 5.18 -9.22 31.66
N GLU A 248 4.87 -8.04 31.13
CA GLU A 248 4.45 -6.85 31.87
C GLU A 248 2.99 -6.47 31.58
N ASN A 249 2.20 -7.39 31.04
CA ASN A 249 0.78 -7.26 30.74
C ASN A 249 0.42 -6.27 29.61
N ASN A 250 1.40 -5.85 28.80
CA ASN A 250 1.12 -5.09 27.58
C ASN A 250 0.44 -6.00 26.57
N TRP A 251 -0.60 -5.49 25.93
CA TRP A 251 -1.34 -6.25 24.94
C TRP A 251 -0.63 -6.28 23.59
N VAL A 252 -0.58 -7.46 23.00
CA VAL A 252 -0.12 -7.69 21.63
C VAL A 252 -1.26 -8.38 20.86
N GLU A 253 -1.78 -7.71 19.84
CA GLU A 253 -2.65 -8.32 18.84
C GLU A 253 -1.79 -8.99 17.77
N ILE A 254 -2.15 -10.23 17.40
CA ILE A 254 -1.58 -10.89 16.23
C ILE A 254 -2.71 -11.28 15.28
N ASN A 255 -2.61 -10.88 14.01
CA ASN A 255 -3.64 -11.14 13.02
C ASN A 255 -3.09 -11.66 11.67
N THR A 256 -4.00 -12.00 10.76
CA THR A 256 -3.67 -12.52 9.42
C THR A 256 -3.85 -11.48 8.30
N ALA A 257 -3.84 -10.19 8.61
CA ALA A 257 -3.99 -9.16 7.58
C ALA A 257 -2.82 -9.21 6.59
N ALA A 258 -3.10 -9.00 5.31
CA ALA A 258 -2.08 -8.92 4.28
C ALA A 258 -1.45 -7.52 4.29
N HIS A 259 -0.12 -7.46 4.43
CA HIS A 259 0.66 -6.23 4.27
C HIS A 259 1.49 -6.33 2.99
N ASN A 260 1.44 -5.26 2.18
CA ASN A 260 2.20 -5.12 0.93
C ASN A 260 3.50 -4.37 1.17
#